data_AF-A0A925X6F2-F1
#
_entry.id   AF-A0A925X6F2-F1
#
_cell.length_a   1.000
_cell.length_b   1.000
_cell.length_c   1.000
_cell.angle_alpha   90.00
_cell.angle_beta   90.00
_cell.angle_gamma   90.00
#
_symmetry.space_group_name_H-M   'P 1'
#
loop_
_entity.id
_entity.type
_entity.pdbx_description
1 polymer ?
#
loop_
_entity_poly.entity_id
_entity_poly.type
_entity_poly.pdbx_seq_one_letter_code
_entity_poly.pdbx_strand_id
1 'polypeptide(L)'
;MNISTAEPFQIIYSLFQHEYLGYVFESFVVQVNQNGQLTLRHQNISSKNAGEFASRLDETDYQLIKFTDDFNQDVVMKKFYNRKGNVTDFFLKVYDPKKGDKVLQESIEKYIETLKGKFLRMAHDKILFVMGNDGNPTWKKIEKIQNKVSVLFHFYRNENDTHYFPTLKCGDAKLEFQYKNALILCNDPACLLIDNQLYNFEKQIDGKKLKPFLNKKFIVIPRNVEEEYYKKFVAPLIASFPVAAKGFEIKSEKYNLIPVLIFSEIVPISQHKLVLFDGEEEEEEESEENETKIVFDISFQYGNFVLKADHPTDASVSVEKTAFSYIFHKVQRNAEIESDKLQKIKDLGLELKQGRATLPKSAALAWLNEHLHFLKNEDFIIKQSNKDEKRYFVGKSEISVKISENRDWFDIYTSVYFGDFQIPFLELRRYLLEKRREFTLPNGEIAVIPEAWFTQYSELFAFSFDNGDENHCTLNKHHLALVQSLRESELAQLIMSRKLENLRDFEKIDDYPLPEGLKATLRPYQKGGYNWMKFLNQYKFGGCLADDMGLGKTLQTL
;
A
#
# COMPACT_ATOMS: atom_id res chain seq x y z
N MET A 1 53.43 -1.30 -20.43
CA MET A 1 54.33 -0.23 -19.94
C MET A 1 53.85 0.11 -18.55
N ASN A 2 54.69 -0.05 -17.51
CA ASN A 2 54.28 0.29 -16.15
C ASN A 2 54.39 1.81 -15.95
N ILE A 3 53.40 2.40 -15.32
CA ILE A 3 53.40 3.83 -14.97
C ILE A 3 54.28 4.05 -13.75
N SER A 4 55.05 5.12 -13.76
CA SER A 4 55.83 5.51 -12.59
C SER A 4 54.95 6.33 -11.65
N THR A 5 54.71 5.79 -10.45
CA THR A 5 53.97 6.50 -9.38
C THR A 5 54.76 7.68 -8.80
N ALA A 6 56.07 7.73 -9.06
CA ALA A 6 56.94 8.85 -8.67
C ALA A 6 56.87 10.03 -9.66
N GLU A 7 56.42 9.79 -10.89
CA GLU A 7 56.23 10.83 -11.91
C GLU A 7 54.77 11.30 -11.96
N PRO A 8 54.47 12.51 -12.48
CA PRO A 8 53.10 12.98 -12.58
C PRO A 8 52.22 12.08 -13.46
N PHE A 9 51.12 11.56 -12.91
CA PHE A 9 50.09 10.80 -13.62
C PHE A 9 48.69 11.36 -13.38
N GLN A 10 47.73 10.93 -14.18
CA GLN A 10 46.32 11.29 -14.07
C GLN A 10 45.43 10.07 -14.34
N ILE A 11 44.35 9.92 -13.56
CA ILE A 11 43.30 8.93 -13.81
C ILE A 11 42.32 9.46 -14.86
N ILE A 12 41.93 8.58 -15.77
CA ILE A 12 40.90 8.83 -16.78
C ILE A 12 39.95 7.63 -16.85
N TYR A 13 38.76 7.87 -17.38
CA TYR A 13 37.80 6.81 -17.66
C TYR A 13 37.47 6.80 -19.14
N SER A 14 37.68 5.66 -19.79
CA SER A 14 37.49 5.52 -21.22
C SER A 14 36.28 4.65 -21.53
N LEU A 15 35.38 5.18 -22.34
CA LEU A 15 34.25 4.46 -22.91
C LEU A 15 34.74 3.57 -24.04
N PHE A 16 34.38 2.30 -24.02
CA PHE A 16 34.64 1.39 -25.14
C PHE A 16 33.40 0.56 -25.46
N GLN A 17 33.32 0.06 -26.69
CA GLN A 17 32.23 -0.80 -27.13
C GLN A 17 32.62 -2.26 -26.93
N HIS A 18 31.97 -2.88 -25.94
CA HIS A 18 32.08 -4.30 -25.69
C HIS A 18 31.13 -5.08 -26.60
N GLU A 19 31.57 -6.25 -27.08
CA GLU A 19 30.83 -7.11 -28.00
C GLU A 19 29.42 -7.48 -27.48
N TYR A 20 29.31 -7.99 -26.25
CA TYR A 20 28.04 -8.38 -25.65
C TYR A 20 27.38 -7.33 -24.74
N LEU A 21 28.17 -6.63 -23.91
CA LEU A 21 27.67 -5.69 -22.89
C LEU A 21 27.36 -4.30 -23.45
N GLY A 22 27.68 -4.04 -24.72
CA GLY A 22 27.53 -2.74 -25.35
C GLY A 22 28.57 -1.74 -24.83
N TYR A 23 28.20 -0.46 -24.74
CA TYR A 23 29.13 0.57 -24.32
C TYR A 23 29.30 0.59 -22.79
N VAL A 24 30.54 0.42 -22.33
CA VAL A 24 30.92 0.37 -20.91
C VAL A 24 32.20 1.18 -20.67
N PHE A 25 32.52 1.47 -19.41
CA PHE A 25 33.67 2.28 -19.03
C PHE A 25 34.78 1.43 -18.42
N GLU A 26 36.03 1.80 -18.72
CA GLU A 26 37.23 1.27 -18.08
C GLU A 26 38.08 2.40 -17.51
N SER A 27 38.74 2.14 -16.38
CA SER A 27 39.64 3.09 -15.73
C SER A 27 41.09 2.86 -16.13
N PHE A 28 41.78 3.96 -16.45
CA PHE A 28 43.20 3.96 -16.77
C PHE A 28 43.91 5.06 -15.99
N VAL A 29 45.13 4.76 -15.59
CA VAL A 29 46.10 5.79 -15.24
C VAL A 29 46.92 6.09 -16.49
N VAL A 30 47.26 7.36 -16.70
CA VAL A 30 48.06 7.83 -17.84
C VAL A 30 49.17 8.74 -17.32
N GLN A 31 50.40 8.52 -17.78
CA GLN A 31 51.54 9.37 -17.43
C GLN A 31 51.36 10.76 -18.07
N VAL A 32 51.66 11.80 -17.32
CA VAL A 32 51.58 13.20 -17.75
C VAL A 32 53.00 13.71 -18.01
N ASN A 33 53.19 14.43 -19.12
CA ASN A 33 54.49 15.05 -19.44
C ASN A 33 54.75 16.32 -18.61
N GLN A 34 55.94 16.91 -18.75
CA GLN A 34 56.32 18.15 -18.03
C GLN A 34 55.41 19.35 -18.35
N ASN A 35 54.67 19.31 -19.46
CA ASN A 35 53.74 20.35 -19.88
C ASN A 35 52.28 20.09 -19.43
N GLY A 36 52.04 19.05 -18.62
CA GLY A 36 50.69 18.73 -18.13
C GLY A 36 49.80 17.97 -19.13
N GLN A 37 50.36 17.46 -20.24
CA GLN A 37 49.60 16.72 -21.26
C GLN A 37 49.69 15.20 -21.05
N LEU A 38 48.59 14.51 -21.33
CA LEU A 38 48.51 13.05 -21.30
C LEU A 38 49.43 12.44 -22.37
N THR A 39 50.22 11.43 -21.98
CA THR A 39 51.10 10.69 -22.89
C THR A 39 50.46 9.38 -23.35
N LEU A 40 51.12 8.66 -24.27
CA LEU A 40 50.69 7.32 -24.67
C LEU A 40 50.99 6.23 -23.62
N ARG A 41 51.74 6.54 -22.55
CA ARG A 41 52.05 5.58 -21.49
C ARG A 41 50.86 5.49 -20.54
N HIS A 42 50.10 4.40 -20.66
CA HIS A 42 48.90 4.14 -19.86
C HIS A 42 48.94 2.74 -19.23
N GLN A 43 48.23 2.57 -18.12
CA GLN A 43 48.07 1.31 -17.40
C GLN A 43 46.64 1.20 -16.89
N ASN A 44 46.01 0.04 -17.07
CA ASN A 44 44.68 -0.22 -16.52
C ASN A 44 44.74 -0.29 -14.98
N ILE A 45 43.76 0.34 -14.32
CA ILE A 45 43.63 0.38 -12.86
C ILE A 45 42.33 -0.31 -12.46
N SER A 46 42.40 -1.11 -11.40
CA SER A 46 41.31 -1.87 -10.78
C SER A 46 41.35 -1.66 -9.27
N SER A 47 40.32 -2.09 -8.55
CA SER A 47 40.27 -1.98 -7.08
C SER A 47 41.42 -2.72 -6.38
N LYS A 48 42.06 -3.68 -7.06
CA LYS A 48 43.18 -4.46 -6.50
C LYS A 48 44.51 -3.70 -6.49
N ASN A 49 44.76 -2.88 -7.51
CA ASN A 49 46.02 -2.14 -7.66
C ASN A 49 45.84 -0.63 -7.43
N ALA A 50 44.62 -0.14 -7.20
CA ALA A 50 44.36 1.27 -6.95
C ALA A 50 45.11 1.84 -5.73
N GLY A 51 45.48 1.00 -4.75
CA GLY A 51 46.30 1.40 -3.61
C GLY A 51 47.68 1.95 -4.00
N GLU A 52 48.26 1.47 -5.11
CA GLU A 52 49.58 1.91 -5.59
C GLU A 52 49.55 3.36 -6.11
N PHE A 53 48.37 3.86 -6.48
CA PHE A 53 48.16 5.19 -7.08
C PHE A 53 47.45 6.17 -6.14
N ALA A 54 47.35 5.85 -4.85
CA ALA A 54 46.57 6.60 -3.85
C ALA A 54 46.92 8.10 -3.75
N SER A 55 48.15 8.50 -4.13
CA SER A 55 48.61 9.89 -4.05
C SER A 55 47.82 10.89 -4.90
N ARG A 56 47.04 10.42 -5.88
CA ARG A 56 46.24 11.26 -6.80
C ARG A 56 44.83 10.73 -7.07
N LEU A 57 44.32 9.87 -6.18
CA LEU A 57 42.95 9.36 -6.23
C LEU A 57 42.16 9.96 -5.08
N ASP A 58 40.91 10.36 -5.35
CA ASP A 58 39.96 10.71 -4.30
C ASP A 58 38.96 9.58 -4.02
N GLU A 59 38.11 9.77 -3.01
CA GLU A 59 37.08 8.78 -2.65
C GLU A 59 36.11 8.47 -3.81
N THR A 60 35.85 9.46 -4.68
CA THR A 60 35.00 9.26 -5.86
C THR A 60 35.69 8.34 -6.86
N ASP A 61 37.00 8.51 -7.07
CA ASP A 61 37.78 7.67 -7.98
C ASP A 61 37.77 6.20 -7.54
N TYR A 62 37.92 5.92 -6.25
CA TYR A 62 37.82 4.55 -5.73
C TYR A 62 36.45 3.91 -6.01
N GLN A 63 35.37 4.66 -5.87
CA GLN A 63 34.03 4.16 -6.17
C GLN A 63 33.81 3.97 -7.68
N LEU A 64 34.32 4.88 -8.51
CA LEU A 64 34.26 4.75 -9.96
C LEU A 64 35.07 3.57 -10.48
N ILE A 65 36.27 3.33 -9.93
CA ILE A 65 37.10 2.15 -10.25
C ILE A 65 36.35 0.86 -9.89
N LYS A 66 35.64 0.85 -8.75
CA LYS A 66 34.81 -0.29 -8.37
C LYS A 66 33.67 -0.54 -9.37
N PHE A 67 33.02 0.52 -9.86
CA PHE A 67 32.02 0.37 -10.91
C PHE A 67 32.60 -0.12 -12.24
N THR A 68 33.81 0.33 -12.60
CA THR A 68 34.48 -0.19 -13.81
C THR A 68 34.89 -1.65 -13.67
N ASP A 69 35.29 -2.09 -12.47
CA ASP A 69 35.50 -3.52 -12.20
C ASP A 69 34.21 -4.33 -12.33
N ASP A 70 33.06 -3.76 -11.90
CA ASP A 70 31.74 -4.41 -12.03
C ASP A 70 31.26 -4.52 -13.49
N PHE A 71 31.80 -3.72 -14.42
CA PHE A 71 31.57 -3.87 -15.86
C PHE A 71 32.36 -5.02 -16.49
N ASN A 72 33.38 -5.55 -15.79
CA ASN A 72 34.20 -6.63 -16.32
C ASN A 72 33.37 -7.91 -16.54
N GLN A 73 33.57 -8.54 -17.71
CA GLN A 73 32.89 -9.78 -18.11
C GLN A 73 32.92 -10.87 -17.03
N ASP A 74 34.05 -11.04 -16.34
CA ASP A 74 34.21 -12.02 -15.27
C ASP A 74 33.26 -11.78 -14.09
N VAL A 75 33.09 -10.51 -13.71
CA VAL A 75 32.24 -10.11 -12.58
C VAL A 75 30.77 -10.24 -12.95
N VAL A 76 30.41 -9.80 -14.17
CA VAL A 76 29.06 -9.96 -14.70
C VAL A 76 28.67 -11.43 -14.79
N MET A 77 29.55 -12.29 -15.31
CA MET A 77 29.30 -13.74 -15.35
C MET A 77 29.05 -14.30 -13.95
N LYS A 78 29.94 -14.05 -12.98
CA LYS A 78 29.81 -14.58 -11.61
C LYS A 78 28.52 -14.15 -10.92
N LYS A 79 28.02 -12.95 -11.23
CA LYS A 79 26.78 -12.43 -10.65
C LYS A 79 25.53 -13.16 -11.11
N PHE A 80 25.49 -13.53 -12.39
CA PHE A 80 24.31 -14.16 -13.00
C PHE A 80 24.46 -15.67 -13.17
N TYR A 81 25.67 -16.20 -12.98
CA TYR A 81 26.00 -17.59 -13.20
C TYR A 81 26.98 -18.11 -12.15
N ASN A 82 26.47 -18.93 -11.23
CA ASN A 82 27.23 -19.45 -10.08
C ASN A 82 28.10 -20.68 -10.38
N ARG A 83 28.12 -21.19 -11.62
CA ARG A 83 28.93 -22.37 -11.97
C ARG A 83 30.34 -21.96 -12.41
N LYS A 84 31.34 -22.78 -12.08
CA LYS A 84 32.69 -22.67 -12.67
C LYS A 84 32.56 -22.92 -14.18
N GLY A 85 32.84 -21.89 -14.98
CA GLY A 85 32.75 -21.92 -16.43
C GLY A 85 33.65 -20.87 -17.05
N ASN A 86 33.91 -21.03 -18.36
CA ASN A 86 34.64 -20.05 -19.14
C ASN A 86 33.72 -18.87 -19.51
N VAL A 87 34.23 -17.64 -19.40
CA VAL A 87 33.50 -16.39 -19.67
C VAL A 87 33.00 -16.35 -21.11
N THR A 88 33.86 -16.72 -22.06
CA THR A 88 33.51 -16.74 -23.50
C THR A 88 32.36 -17.70 -23.78
N ASP A 89 32.40 -18.91 -23.22
CA ASP A 89 31.33 -19.90 -23.38
C ASP A 89 30.00 -19.43 -22.79
N PHE A 90 30.05 -18.70 -21.67
CA PHE A 90 28.86 -18.11 -21.06
C PHE A 90 28.21 -17.10 -22.01
N PHE A 91 28.96 -16.10 -22.47
CA PHE A 91 28.41 -15.07 -23.36
C PHE A 91 27.96 -15.66 -24.70
N LEU A 92 28.70 -16.60 -25.29
CA LEU A 92 28.31 -17.28 -26.54
C LEU A 92 26.99 -18.05 -26.39
N LYS A 93 26.76 -18.73 -25.25
CA LYS A 93 25.51 -19.45 -24.99
C LYS A 93 24.35 -18.51 -24.72
N VAL A 94 24.57 -17.48 -23.91
CA VAL A 94 23.51 -16.55 -23.50
C VAL A 94 23.08 -15.66 -24.66
N TYR A 95 24.01 -15.19 -25.49
CA TYR A 95 23.76 -14.28 -26.62
C TYR A 95 23.66 -15.03 -27.97
N ASP A 96 23.43 -16.34 -27.96
CA ASP A 96 23.20 -17.11 -29.19
C ASP A 96 21.96 -16.56 -29.93
N PRO A 97 22.05 -16.25 -31.24
CA PRO A 97 20.95 -15.65 -32.00
C PRO A 97 19.66 -16.48 -32.06
N LYS A 98 19.73 -17.80 -31.85
CA LYS A 98 18.58 -18.72 -31.96
C LYS A 98 18.18 -19.35 -30.62
N LYS A 99 19.15 -19.67 -29.77
CA LYS A 99 18.95 -20.40 -28.49
C LYS A 99 19.30 -19.57 -27.25
N GLY A 100 19.63 -18.30 -27.42
CA GLY A 100 19.98 -17.41 -26.31
C GLY A 100 18.82 -17.21 -25.33
N ASP A 101 19.18 -17.03 -24.06
CA ASP A 101 18.22 -16.76 -23.00
C ASP A 101 17.90 -15.25 -22.94
N LYS A 102 16.77 -14.86 -23.53
CA LYS A 102 16.33 -13.46 -23.57
C LYS A 102 16.07 -12.86 -22.19
N VAL A 103 15.55 -13.65 -21.25
CA VAL A 103 15.25 -13.16 -19.89
C VAL A 103 16.55 -12.84 -19.16
N LEU A 104 17.56 -13.68 -19.34
CA LEU A 104 18.89 -13.44 -18.79
C LEU A 104 19.58 -12.25 -19.46
N GLN A 105 19.48 -12.10 -20.78
CA GLN A 105 19.99 -10.92 -21.49
C GLN A 105 19.38 -9.62 -20.97
N GLU A 106 18.05 -9.57 -20.81
CA GLU A 106 17.35 -8.39 -20.27
C GLU A 106 17.78 -8.08 -18.82
N SER A 107 18.03 -9.11 -18.02
CA SER A 107 18.52 -8.97 -16.65
C SER A 107 19.94 -8.40 -16.61
N ILE A 108 20.82 -8.87 -17.49
CA ILE A 108 22.18 -8.34 -17.64
C ILE A 108 22.14 -6.90 -18.15
N GLU A 109 21.35 -6.60 -19.18
CA GLU A 109 21.18 -5.24 -19.72
C GLU A 109 20.70 -4.29 -18.61
N LYS A 110 19.67 -4.66 -17.85
CA LYS A 110 19.15 -3.86 -16.74
C LYS A 110 20.21 -3.60 -15.66
N TYR A 111 21.04 -4.60 -15.35
CA TYR A 111 22.13 -4.45 -14.40
C TYR A 111 23.20 -3.47 -14.89
N ILE A 112 23.66 -3.64 -16.13
CA ILE A 112 24.66 -2.74 -16.74
C ILE A 112 24.11 -1.32 -16.86
N GLU A 113 22.85 -1.15 -17.26
CA GLU A 113 22.20 0.17 -17.29
C GLU A 113 22.15 0.84 -15.92
N THR A 114 21.80 0.10 -14.87
CA THR A 114 21.78 0.62 -13.50
C THR A 114 23.18 1.06 -13.05
N LEU A 115 24.21 0.30 -13.38
CA LEU A 115 25.59 0.64 -13.08
C LEU A 115 26.06 1.88 -13.87
N LYS A 116 25.77 1.96 -15.18
CA LYS A 116 26.09 3.13 -16.01
C LYS A 116 25.43 4.39 -15.48
N GLY A 117 24.15 4.30 -15.08
CA GLY A 117 23.43 5.44 -14.49
C GLY A 117 24.09 5.94 -13.21
N LYS A 118 24.57 5.03 -12.33
CA LYS A 118 25.33 5.40 -11.13
C LYS A 118 26.69 6.00 -11.48
N PHE A 119 27.43 5.37 -12.38
CA PHE A 119 28.74 5.82 -12.84
C PHE A 119 28.67 7.24 -13.41
N LEU A 120 27.75 7.51 -14.33
CA LEU A 120 27.62 8.82 -14.98
C LEU A 120 27.20 9.93 -14.01
N ARG A 121 26.39 9.63 -12.99
CA ARG A 121 26.03 10.60 -11.94
C ARG A 121 27.24 10.98 -11.08
N MET A 122 28.09 10.02 -10.74
CA MET A 122 29.28 10.25 -9.91
C MET A 122 30.46 10.81 -10.68
N ALA A 123 30.59 10.44 -11.95
CA ALA A 123 31.68 10.87 -12.81
C ALA A 123 31.51 12.32 -13.32
N HIS A 124 30.73 13.19 -12.66
CA HIS A 124 30.42 14.56 -13.13
C HIS A 124 31.69 15.39 -13.37
N ASP A 125 32.63 15.40 -12.42
CA ASP A 125 33.85 16.22 -12.47
C ASP A 125 35.07 15.49 -13.05
N LYS A 126 34.90 14.23 -13.46
CA LYS A 126 36.00 13.37 -13.93
C LYS A 126 36.20 13.46 -15.44
N ILE A 127 37.42 13.18 -15.89
CA ILE A 127 37.75 13.24 -17.33
C ILE A 127 37.33 11.93 -18.01
N LEU A 128 36.49 12.06 -19.03
CA LEU A 128 36.00 10.95 -19.82
C LEU A 128 36.60 10.99 -21.23
N PHE A 129 36.91 9.82 -21.77
CA PHE A 129 37.39 9.62 -23.14
C PHE A 129 36.58 8.54 -23.85
N VAL A 130 36.66 8.51 -25.18
CA VAL A 130 36.30 7.36 -26.02
C VAL A 130 37.59 6.63 -26.36
N MET A 131 37.60 5.31 -26.19
CA MET A 131 38.72 4.45 -26.54
C MET A 131 38.82 4.30 -28.06
N GLY A 132 40.04 4.36 -28.59
CA GLY A 132 40.30 4.06 -29.99
C GLY A 132 40.16 2.57 -30.31
N ASN A 133 39.93 2.23 -31.58
CA ASN A 133 39.89 0.83 -32.03
C ASN A 133 41.25 0.11 -31.85
N ASP A 134 42.32 0.86 -31.67
CA ASP A 134 43.67 0.41 -31.35
C ASP A 134 43.88 0.13 -29.85
N GLY A 135 42.85 0.32 -29.02
CA GLY A 135 42.92 0.18 -27.57
C GLY A 135 43.48 1.40 -26.85
N ASN A 136 43.70 2.52 -27.55
CA ASN A 136 44.19 3.74 -26.91
C ASN A 136 43.09 4.39 -26.04
N PRO A 137 43.25 4.50 -24.70
CA PRO A 137 42.22 5.03 -23.80
C PRO A 137 42.08 6.56 -23.86
N THR A 138 42.94 7.26 -24.61
CA THR A 138 42.96 8.73 -24.72
C THR A 138 42.55 9.26 -26.09
N TRP A 139 41.92 8.43 -26.94
CA TRP A 139 41.70 8.75 -28.35
C TRP A 139 40.89 10.04 -28.57
N LYS A 140 39.70 10.14 -27.99
CA LYS A 140 38.86 11.35 -28.10
C LYS A 140 38.29 11.73 -26.74
N LYS A 141 38.56 12.97 -26.30
CA LYS A 141 38.01 13.48 -25.04
C LYS A 141 36.50 13.69 -25.18
N ILE A 142 35.74 13.26 -24.18
CA ILE A 142 34.30 13.51 -24.10
C ILE A 142 34.08 14.86 -23.42
N GLU A 143 33.47 15.79 -24.14
CA GLU A 143 33.10 17.10 -23.64
C GLU A 143 31.71 17.04 -23.02
N LYS A 144 31.58 17.43 -21.75
CA LYS A 144 30.28 17.43 -21.07
C LYS A 144 29.63 18.78 -21.24
N ILE A 145 28.44 18.77 -21.84
CA ILE A 145 27.66 19.99 -22.04
C ILE A 145 26.83 20.24 -20.77
N GLN A 146 27.01 21.40 -20.15
CA GLN A 146 26.29 21.76 -18.93
C GLN A 146 24.80 22.05 -19.19
N ASN A 147 24.48 22.56 -20.38
CA ASN A 147 23.10 22.84 -20.77
C ASN A 147 22.31 21.54 -20.94
N LYS A 148 21.17 21.47 -20.26
CA LYS A 148 20.25 20.32 -20.37
C LYS A 148 19.48 20.36 -21.69
N VAL A 149 19.24 19.18 -22.24
CA VAL A 149 18.47 19.00 -23.47
C VAL A 149 16.98 18.84 -23.15
N SER A 150 16.15 19.64 -23.80
CA SER A 150 14.70 19.47 -23.80
C SER A 150 14.26 18.64 -25.01
N VAL A 151 13.19 17.86 -24.82
CA VAL A 151 12.63 16.95 -25.83
C VAL A 151 11.22 17.40 -26.17
N LEU A 152 10.94 17.58 -27.47
CA LEU A 152 9.60 17.82 -27.99
C LEU A 152 9.23 16.68 -28.93
N PHE A 153 8.13 15.99 -28.66
CA PHE A 153 7.64 14.93 -29.54
C PHE A 153 6.60 15.46 -30.52
N HIS A 154 6.71 15.04 -31.77
CA HIS A 154 5.80 15.41 -32.85
C HIS A 154 5.00 14.19 -33.31
N PHE A 155 3.69 14.36 -33.47
CA PHE A 155 2.80 13.35 -34.05
C PHE A 155 1.98 13.96 -35.17
N TYR A 156 2.14 13.44 -36.38
CA TYR A 156 1.39 13.88 -37.56
C TYR A 156 0.56 12.72 -38.10
N ARG A 157 -0.75 12.80 -37.88
CA ARG A 157 -1.74 11.82 -38.35
C ARG A 157 -2.30 12.25 -39.71
N ASN A 158 -2.12 11.40 -40.71
CA ASN A 158 -2.66 11.53 -42.06
C ASN A 158 -3.81 10.53 -42.26
N GLU A 159 -4.37 10.41 -43.46
CA GLU A 159 -5.44 9.43 -43.75
C GLU A 159 -4.97 7.98 -43.50
N ASN A 160 -3.74 7.65 -43.90
CA ASN A 160 -3.24 6.27 -43.91
C ASN A 160 -2.48 5.83 -42.64
N ASP A 161 -1.79 6.74 -41.96
CA ASP A 161 -0.91 6.42 -40.82
C ASP A 161 -0.64 7.64 -39.92
N THR A 162 0.05 7.41 -38.81
CA THR A 162 0.59 8.47 -37.94
C THR A 162 2.11 8.42 -37.93
N HIS A 163 2.76 9.55 -38.25
CA HIS A 163 4.20 9.73 -38.14
C HIS A 163 4.57 10.30 -36.77
N TYR A 164 5.53 9.66 -36.11
CA TYR A 164 6.04 10.04 -34.79
C TYR A 164 7.54 10.32 -34.84
N PHE A 165 8.00 11.46 -34.32
CA PHE A 165 9.42 11.79 -34.20
C PHE A 165 9.74 12.81 -33.08
N PRO A 166 10.89 12.73 -32.42
CA PRO A 166 11.34 13.73 -31.45
C PRO A 166 12.24 14.81 -32.07
N THR A 167 12.16 16.02 -31.53
CA THR A 167 13.12 17.11 -31.74
C THR A 167 13.81 17.42 -30.42
N LEU A 168 15.13 17.60 -30.46
CA LEU A 168 15.96 17.94 -29.29
C LEU A 168 16.40 19.40 -29.37
N LYS A 169 16.38 20.10 -28.23
CA LYS A 169 16.93 21.46 -28.10
C LYS A 169 17.87 21.56 -26.91
N CYS A 170 19.01 22.20 -27.08
CA CYS A 170 19.97 22.50 -26.03
C CYS A 170 20.05 24.03 -25.89
N GLY A 171 19.49 24.58 -24.81
CA GLY A 171 19.17 26.00 -24.75
C GLY A 171 18.21 26.39 -25.89
N ASP A 172 18.56 27.41 -26.67
CA ASP A 172 17.76 27.87 -27.81
C ASP A 172 18.11 27.16 -29.14
N ALA A 173 19.22 26.41 -29.18
CA ALA A 173 19.69 25.76 -30.40
C ALA A 173 19.04 24.38 -30.60
N LYS A 174 18.59 24.10 -31.83
CA LYS A 174 18.13 22.77 -32.22
C LYS A 174 19.33 21.83 -32.33
N LEU A 175 19.28 20.70 -31.63
CA LEU A 175 20.31 19.68 -31.66
C LEU A 175 19.99 18.65 -32.75
N GLU A 176 20.83 18.59 -33.77
CA GLU A 176 20.75 17.54 -34.79
C GLU A 176 21.51 16.31 -34.30
N PHE A 177 20.79 15.21 -34.08
CA PHE A 177 21.36 13.96 -33.56
C PHE A 177 21.11 12.77 -34.51
N GLN A 178 20.16 12.88 -35.43
CA GLN A 178 19.82 11.82 -36.38
C GLN A 178 20.95 11.67 -37.40
N TYR A 179 21.39 10.43 -37.65
CA TYR A 179 22.46 10.10 -38.59
C TYR A 179 23.82 10.75 -38.29
N LYS A 180 24.05 11.22 -37.05
CA LYS A 180 25.30 11.89 -36.63
C LYS A 180 26.04 11.11 -35.53
N ASN A 181 26.47 9.88 -35.83
CA ASN A 181 27.21 8.99 -34.92
C ASN A 181 26.71 9.03 -33.46
N ALA A 182 25.39 9.21 -33.29
CA ALA A 182 24.80 9.54 -32.02
C ALA A 182 24.51 8.24 -31.26
N LEU A 183 24.74 8.27 -29.95
CA LEU A 183 24.66 7.10 -29.11
C LEU A 183 23.95 7.43 -27.80
N ILE A 184 22.98 6.59 -27.43
CA ILE A 184 22.40 6.61 -26.08
C ILE A 184 23.30 5.75 -25.18
N LEU A 185 24.04 6.39 -24.27
CA LEU A 185 24.99 5.72 -23.36
C LEU A 185 24.28 5.00 -22.21
N CYS A 186 23.23 5.62 -21.68
CA CYS A 186 22.41 5.08 -20.61
C CYS A 186 20.95 5.39 -20.88
N ASN A 187 20.04 4.50 -20.46
CA ASN A 187 18.60 4.68 -20.61
C ASN A 187 17.94 5.36 -19.41
N ASP A 188 18.50 5.20 -18.21
CA ASP A 188 17.97 5.78 -16.97
C ASP A 188 19.10 6.14 -15.98
N PRO A 189 19.48 7.44 -15.86
CA PRO A 189 18.96 8.58 -16.62
C PRO A 189 19.45 8.53 -18.08
N ALA A 190 18.64 9.00 -19.03
CA ALA A 190 19.07 9.06 -20.41
C ALA A 190 20.29 10.00 -20.59
N CYS A 191 21.31 9.51 -21.30
CA CYS A 191 22.49 10.29 -21.67
C CYS A 191 22.78 10.09 -23.15
N LEU A 192 22.92 11.19 -23.89
CA LEU A 192 23.13 11.19 -25.34
C LEU A 192 24.54 11.69 -25.67
N LEU A 193 25.31 10.91 -26.41
CA LEU A 193 26.63 11.27 -26.91
C LEU A 193 26.54 11.55 -28.42
N ILE A 194 26.96 12.74 -28.87
CA ILE A 194 27.01 13.13 -30.29
C ILE A 194 28.40 13.72 -30.56
N ASP A 195 29.15 13.15 -31.50
CA ASP A 195 30.48 13.67 -31.90
C ASP A 195 31.41 14.02 -30.71
N ASN A 196 31.41 13.16 -29.68
CA ASN A 196 32.12 13.28 -28.39
C ASN A 196 31.56 14.30 -27.38
N GLN A 197 30.41 14.91 -27.66
CA GLN A 197 29.73 15.78 -26.71
C GLN A 197 28.65 15.00 -25.97
N LEU A 198 28.73 14.98 -24.65
CA LEU A 198 27.81 14.30 -23.76
C LEU A 198 26.73 15.27 -23.28
N TYR A 199 25.48 14.91 -23.55
CA TYR A 199 24.28 15.67 -23.22
C TYR A 199 23.41 14.94 -22.20
N ASN A 200 22.91 15.68 -21.22
CA ASN A 200 21.93 15.23 -20.24
C ASN A 200 20.57 15.86 -20.52
N PHE A 201 19.47 15.17 -20.20
CA PHE A 201 18.12 15.68 -20.42
C PHE A 201 17.57 16.45 -19.21
N GLU A 202 16.70 17.41 -19.47
CA GLU A 202 16.03 18.21 -18.45
C GLU A 202 15.03 17.38 -17.63
N LYS A 203 14.18 16.62 -18.33
CA LYS A 203 13.24 15.66 -17.75
C LYS A 203 13.79 14.24 -17.85
N GLN A 204 13.48 13.40 -16.88
CA GLN A 204 13.80 11.97 -16.95
C GLN A 204 13.04 11.33 -18.12
N ILE A 205 13.78 10.99 -19.16
CA ILE A 205 13.30 10.28 -20.33
C ILE A 205 13.97 8.92 -20.39
N ASP A 206 13.22 7.89 -20.78
CA ASP A 206 13.79 6.58 -21.09
C ASP A 206 14.51 6.66 -22.45
N GLY A 207 15.81 6.40 -22.45
CA GLY A 207 16.65 6.38 -23.64
C GLY A 207 16.15 5.46 -24.75
N LYS A 208 15.40 4.39 -24.41
CA LYS A 208 14.76 3.48 -25.38
C LYS A 208 13.77 4.20 -26.29
N LYS A 209 13.16 5.32 -25.85
CA LYS A 209 12.24 6.13 -26.66
C LYS A 209 12.95 6.92 -27.76
N LEU A 210 14.24 7.24 -27.58
CA LEU A 210 15.05 8.01 -28.54
C LEU A 210 15.91 7.12 -29.43
N LYS A 211 16.30 5.93 -28.96
CA LYS A 211 17.17 4.98 -29.67
C LYS A 211 16.75 4.69 -31.13
N PRO A 212 15.45 4.51 -31.48
CA PRO A 212 15.06 4.30 -32.87
C PRO A 212 15.38 5.46 -33.81
N PHE A 213 15.40 6.70 -33.27
CA PHE A 213 15.55 7.93 -34.05
C PHE A 213 17.01 8.30 -34.32
N LEU A 214 17.97 7.58 -33.74
CA LEU A 214 19.39 7.74 -34.08
C LEU A 214 19.63 7.47 -35.58
N ASN A 215 18.91 6.51 -36.15
CA ASN A 215 19.06 6.05 -37.54
C ASN A 215 17.76 6.16 -38.37
N LYS A 216 16.71 6.75 -37.82
CA LYS A 216 15.41 6.94 -38.50
C LYS A 216 14.87 8.34 -38.28
N LYS A 217 14.34 8.96 -39.33
CA LYS A 217 13.71 10.30 -39.21
C LYS A 217 12.40 10.27 -38.42
N PHE A 218 11.59 9.23 -38.62
CA PHE A 218 10.29 9.04 -37.96
C PHE A 218 9.94 7.55 -37.86
N ILE A 219 8.99 7.24 -36.97
CA ILE A 219 8.31 5.95 -36.87
C ILE A 219 6.91 6.10 -37.47
N VAL A 220 6.50 5.12 -38.27
CA VAL A 220 5.15 5.04 -38.83
C VAL A 220 4.31 4.14 -37.93
N ILE A 221 3.16 4.64 -37.50
CA ILE A 221 2.15 3.89 -36.74
C ILE A 221 0.99 3.58 -37.69
N PRO A 222 0.82 2.32 -38.11
CA PRO A 222 -0.25 1.94 -39.01
C PRO A 222 -1.64 2.02 -38.35
N ARG A 223 -2.69 2.23 -39.16
CA ARG A 223 -4.09 2.40 -38.69
C ARG A 223 -4.65 1.23 -37.90
N ASN A 224 -4.27 0.00 -38.23
CA ASN A 224 -4.79 -1.21 -37.58
C ASN A 224 -4.40 -1.33 -36.10
N VAL A 225 -3.26 -0.76 -35.70
CA VAL A 225 -2.73 -0.80 -34.33
C VAL A 225 -2.76 0.56 -33.63
N GLU A 226 -3.24 1.60 -34.32
CA GLU A 226 -3.20 2.99 -33.87
C GLU A 226 -3.90 3.18 -32.52
N GLU A 227 -5.09 2.58 -32.33
CA GLU A 227 -5.87 2.76 -31.10
C GLU A 227 -5.14 2.19 -29.87
N GLU A 228 -4.61 0.97 -29.98
CA GLU A 228 -3.81 0.37 -28.91
C GLU A 228 -2.52 1.14 -28.66
N TYR A 229 -1.85 1.60 -29.73
CA TYR A 229 -0.63 2.37 -29.63
C TYR A 229 -0.87 3.73 -28.97
N TYR A 230 -1.99 4.38 -29.29
CA TYR A 230 -2.38 5.66 -28.70
C TYR A 230 -2.63 5.51 -27.19
N LYS A 231 -3.35 4.46 -26.79
CA LYS A 231 -3.63 4.17 -25.38
C LYS A 231 -2.37 3.77 -24.59
N LYS A 232 -1.56 2.84 -25.12
CA LYS A 232 -0.41 2.26 -24.39
C LYS A 232 0.86 3.11 -24.45
N PHE A 233 1.06 3.89 -25.52
CA PHE A 233 2.32 4.62 -25.74
C PHE A 233 2.13 6.14 -25.82
N VAL A 234 1.22 6.63 -26.67
CA VAL A 234 1.09 8.07 -26.94
C VAL A 234 0.50 8.82 -25.73
N ALA A 235 -0.53 8.28 -25.09
CA ALA A 235 -1.16 8.90 -23.92
C ALA A 235 -0.17 9.08 -22.74
N PRO A 236 0.58 8.04 -22.30
CA PRO A 236 1.64 8.23 -21.30
C PRO A 236 2.71 9.23 -21.74
N LEU A 237 3.02 9.31 -23.03
CA LEU A 237 4.00 10.27 -23.54
C LEU A 237 3.51 11.72 -23.45
N ILE A 238 2.24 11.98 -23.81
CA ILE A 238 1.60 13.30 -23.70
C ILE A 238 1.49 13.74 -22.23
N ALA A 239 1.32 12.79 -21.31
CA ALA A 239 1.28 13.07 -19.88
C ALA A 239 2.62 13.65 -19.39
N SER A 240 3.74 13.01 -19.75
CA SER A 240 5.06 13.35 -19.22
C SER A 240 5.82 14.44 -20.00
N PHE A 241 5.60 14.54 -21.31
CA PHE A 241 6.40 15.39 -22.21
C PHE A 241 5.55 16.40 -22.98
N PRO A 242 6.12 17.53 -23.42
CA PRO A 242 5.46 18.40 -24.37
C PRO A 242 5.34 17.69 -25.72
N VAL A 243 4.17 17.83 -26.34
CA VAL A 243 3.83 17.17 -27.60
C VAL A 243 3.21 18.16 -28.57
N ALA A 244 3.69 18.15 -29.81
CA ALA A 244 3.08 18.85 -30.93
C ALA A 244 2.33 17.85 -31.80
N ALA A 245 0.99 17.94 -31.80
CA ALA A 245 0.12 17.06 -32.57
C ALA A 245 -0.49 17.78 -33.77
N LYS A 246 -0.58 17.07 -34.90
CA LYS A 246 -1.36 17.47 -36.08
C LYS A 246 -2.21 16.28 -36.51
N GLY A 247 -3.51 16.50 -36.71
CA GLY A 247 -4.46 15.45 -37.14
C GLY A 247 -5.19 14.74 -36.00
N PHE A 248 -4.91 15.10 -34.73
CA PHE A 248 -5.73 14.82 -33.56
C PHE A 248 -5.62 15.97 -32.55
N GLU A 249 -6.57 16.06 -31.61
CA GLU A 249 -6.66 17.15 -30.65
C GLU A 249 -6.14 16.72 -29.27
N ILE A 250 -5.41 17.60 -28.58
CA ILE A 250 -5.01 17.42 -27.18
C ILE A 250 -5.67 18.53 -26.36
N LYS A 251 -6.68 18.18 -25.56
CA LYS A 251 -7.36 19.11 -24.65
C LYS A 251 -6.70 19.05 -23.29
N SER A 252 -6.13 20.18 -22.85
CA SER A 252 -5.57 20.29 -21.51
C SER A 252 -6.62 20.86 -20.57
N GLU A 253 -7.03 20.06 -19.60
CA GLU A 253 -8.16 20.34 -18.72
C GLU A 253 -7.69 20.38 -17.26
N LYS A 254 -8.25 21.33 -16.51
CA LYS A 254 -8.01 21.48 -15.07
C LYS A 254 -9.35 21.37 -14.37
N TYR A 255 -9.41 20.48 -13.38
CA TYR A 255 -10.61 20.23 -12.60
C TYR A 255 -10.32 20.35 -11.11
N ASN A 256 -11.36 20.58 -10.33
CA ASN A 256 -11.29 20.41 -8.89
C ASN A 256 -11.19 18.91 -8.57
N LEU A 257 -10.35 18.59 -7.60
CA LEU A 257 -10.16 17.23 -7.12
C LEU A 257 -11.27 16.86 -6.14
N ILE A 258 -11.89 15.70 -6.36
CA ILE A 258 -12.82 15.08 -5.42
C ILE A 258 -12.26 13.71 -5.06
N PRO A 259 -11.88 13.46 -3.80
CA PRO A 259 -11.36 12.16 -3.41
C PRO A 259 -12.51 11.14 -3.31
N VAL A 260 -12.28 9.95 -3.86
CA VAL A 260 -13.24 8.86 -3.91
C VAL A 260 -12.62 7.65 -3.21
N LEU A 261 -13.23 7.22 -2.12
CA LEU A 261 -12.86 6.01 -1.41
C LEU A 261 -13.74 4.87 -1.91
N ILE A 262 -13.14 3.94 -2.65
CA ILE A 262 -13.82 2.75 -3.15
C ILE A 262 -13.48 1.60 -2.21
N PHE A 263 -14.46 0.81 -1.79
CA PHE A 263 -14.20 -0.42 -1.05
C PHE A 263 -14.82 -1.64 -1.74
N SER A 264 -14.15 -2.78 -1.62
CA SER A 264 -14.59 -4.06 -2.17
C SER A 264 -14.16 -5.23 -1.29
N GLU A 265 -14.97 -6.27 -1.26
CA GLU A 265 -14.62 -7.52 -0.60
C GLU A 265 -13.63 -8.34 -1.44
N ILE A 266 -12.59 -8.85 -0.79
CA ILE A 266 -11.72 -9.88 -1.35
C ILE A 266 -11.95 -11.16 -0.57
N VAL A 267 -12.56 -12.13 -1.24
CA VAL A 267 -12.58 -13.51 -0.78
C VAL A 267 -11.17 -14.06 -0.97
N PRO A 268 -10.50 -14.54 0.08
CA PRO A 268 -9.24 -15.25 -0.08
C PRO A 268 -9.50 -16.40 -1.04
N ILE A 269 -8.80 -16.43 -2.18
CA ILE A 269 -8.74 -17.64 -2.99
C ILE A 269 -8.00 -18.63 -2.10
N SER A 270 -8.74 -19.56 -1.49
CA SER A 270 -8.16 -20.75 -0.90
C SER A 270 -7.29 -21.36 -1.98
N GLN A 271 -5.97 -21.23 -1.84
CA GLN A 271 -5.06 -22.05 -2.59
C GLN A 271 -5.46 -23.47 -2.21
N HIS A 272 -6.09 -24.19 -3.13
CA HIS A 272 -6.20 -25.63 -3.02
C HIS A 272 -4.78 -26.15 -2.81
N LYS A 273 -4.41 -26.38 -1.55
CA LYS A 273 -3.34 -27.27 -1.19
C LYS A 273 -3.78 -28.59 -1.79
N LEU A 274 -3.16 -28.97 -2.91
CA LEU A 274 -3.24 -30.32 -3.44
C LEU A 274 -2.77 -31.24 -2.31
N VAL A 275 -3.73 -31.82 -1.58
CA VAL A 275 -3.46 -32.87 -0.62
C VAL A 275 -3.08 -34.11 -1.44
N LEU A 276 -1.78 -34.23 -1.68
CA LEU A 276 -1.15 -35.50 -2.00
C LEU A 276 -0.90 -36.18 -0.65
N PHE A 277 -1.48 -37.36 -0.48
CA PHE A 277 -1.45 -38.28 0.67
C PHE A 277 -2.69 -38.24 1.57
N ASP A 278 -3.49 -39.31 1.42
CA ASP A 278 -4.53 -39.75 2.36
C ASP A 278 -3.93 -39.94 3.75
N GLY A 279 -4.44 -39.19 4.72
CA GLY A 279 -4.10 -39.33 6.13
C GLY A 279 -5.04 -38.48 6.97
N GLU A 280 -6.03 -39.16 7.56
CA GLU A 280 -6.85 -38.84 8.74
C GLU A 280 -7.35 -37.40 8.90
N GLU A 281 -8.69 -37.26 8.81
CA GLU A 281 -9.44 -36.04 9.15
C GLU A 281 -9.26 -35.68 10.63
N GLU A 282 -8.32 -34.78 10.91
CA GLU A 282 -8.36 -33.94 12.11
C GLU A 282 -9.27 -32.74 11.80
N GLU A 283 -10.37 -32.59 12.56
CA GLU A 283 -11.18 -31.38 12.59
C GLU A 283 -10.31 -30.23 13.16
N GLU A 284 -9.59 -29.53 12.30
CA GLU A 284 -8.89 -28.30 12.66
C GLU A 284 -9.93 -27.20 12.97
N GLU A 285 -9.87 -26.66 14.19
CA GLU A 285 -10.59 -25.48 14.63
C GLU A 285 -10.45 -24.35 13.59
N GLU A 286 -11.56 -23.70 13.22
CA GLU A 286 -11.59 -22.50 12.37
C GLU A 286 -10.72 -21.38 12.99
N SER A 287 -9.44 -21.37 12.64
CA SER A 287 -8.53 -20.31 12.97
C SER A 287 -8.91 -19.02 12.23
N GLU A 288 -8.65 -17.87 12.86
CA GLU A 288 -8.92 -16.49 12.39
C GLU A 288 -8.33 -16.16 10.99
N GLU A 289 -7.62 -17.09 10.36
CA GLU A 289 -6.95 -16.91 9.05
C GLU A 289 -7.91 -16.90 7.85
N ASN A 290 -9.14 -17.38 8.00
CA ASN A 290 -10.17 -17.37 6.95
C ASN A 290 -11.12 -16.15 7.00
N GLU A 291 -10.79 -15.09 7.74
CA GLU A 291 -11.60 -13.87 7.69
C GLU A 291 -11.47 -13.19 6.32
N THR A 292 -12.62 -13.03 5.65
CA THR A 292 -12.77 -12.20 4.45
C THR A 292 -12.24 -10.79 4.71
N LYS A 293 -11.46 -10.25 3.76
CA LYS A 293 -10.82 -8.93 3.91
C LYS A 293 -11.51 -7.92 3.00
N ILE A 294 -11.59 -6.67 3.46
CA ILE A 294 -12.02 -5.54 2.62
C ILE A 294 -10.78 -4.79 2.16
N VAL A 295 -10.75 -4.46 0.88
CA VAL A 295 -9.76 -3.55 0.31
C VAL A 295 -10.39 -2.21 0.03
N PHE A 296 -9.72 -1.17 0.53
CA PHE A 296 -9.95 0.21 0.22
C PHE A 296 -9.01 0.64 -0.91
N ASP A 297 -9.58 1.16 -1.99
CA ASP A 297 -8.90 1.78 -3.12
C ASP A 297 -9.22 3.28 -3.13
N ILE A 298 -8.20 4.11 -2.97
CA ILE A 298 -8.36 5.56 -3.10
C ILE A 298 -8.16 5.97 -4.55
N SER A 299 -9.14 6.69 -5.07
CA SER A 299 -9.09 7.32 -6.38
C SER A 299 -9.42 8.81 -6.26
N PHE A 300 -8.95 9.61 -7.20
CA PHE A 300 -9.25 11.03 -7.32
C PHE A 300 -10.08 11.26 -8.57
N GLN A 301 -11.26 11.83 -8.39
CA GLN A 301 -12.13 12.24 -9.47
C GLN A 301 -11.82 13.68 -9.88
N TYR A 302 -11.49 13.86 -11.15
CA TYR A 302 -11.25 15.13 -11.81
C TYR A 302 -12.30 15.30 -12.92
N GLY A 303 -13.38 16.03 -12.62
CA GLY A 303 -14.53 16.10 -13.53
C GLY A 303 -15.13 14.72 -13.78
N ASN A 304 -15.04 14.22 -15.02
CA ASN A 304 -15.53 12.90 -15.43
C ASN A 304 -14.48 11.79 -15.35
N PHE A 305 -13.23 12.12 -15.00
CA PHE A 305 -12.12 11.17 -14.98
C PHE A 305 -11.84 10.68 -13.56
N VAL A 306 -11.79 9.36 -13.36
CA VAL A 306 -11.43 8.73 -12.07
C VAL A 306 -10.01 8.17 -12.19
N LEU A 307 -9.09 8.69 -11.39
CA LEU A 307 -7.67 8.37 -11.42
C LEU A 307 -7.23 7.70 -10.13
N LYS A 308 -6.53 6.57 -10.21
CA LYS A 308 -6.03 5.87 -9.03
C LYS A 308 -4.88 6.63 -8.37
N ALA A 309 -4.76 6.50 -7.05
CA ALA A 309 -3.66 7.08 -6.28
C ALA A 309 -2.30 6.35 -6.52
N ASP A 310 -2.31 5.17 -7.15
CA ASP A 310 -1.15 4.29 -7.34
C ASP A 310 -0.03 4.90 -8.21
N HIS A 311 -0.36 5.86 -9.09
CA HIS A 311 0.57 6.47 -10.05
C HIS A 311 0.77 7.97 -9.78
N PRO A 312 1.91 8.41 -9.26
CA PRO A 312 2.20 9.82 -8.99
C PRO A 312 2.72 10.51 -10.26
N THR A 313 1.86 10.68 -11.25
CA THR A 313 2.20 11.47 -12.45
C THR A 313 1.54 12.84 -12.39
N ASP A 314 2.22 13.88 -12.87
CA ASP A 314 1.69 15.26 -12.87
C ASP A 314 0.43 15.43 -13.75
N ALA A 315 0.22 14.51 -14.68
CA ALA A 315 -0.93 14.49 -15.56
C ALA A 315 -1.37 13.06 -15.85
N SER A 316 -2.66 12.91 -16.16
CA SER A 316 -3.22 11.72 -16.77
C SER A 316 -3.79 12.07 -18.13
N VAL A 317 -3.69 11.17 -19.09
CA VAL A 317 -4.22 11.38 -20.44
C VAL A 317 -5.11 10.20 -20.79
N SER A 318 -6.38 10.49 -21.08
CA SER A 318 -7.31 9.51 -21.64
C SER A 318 -7.50 9.77 -23.14
N VAL A 319 -7.86 8.72 -23.89
CA VAL A 319 -8.04 8.80 -25.34
C VAL A 319 -9.48 8.50 -25.67
N GLU A 320 -10.15 9.46 -26.30
CA GLU A 320 -11.49 9.32 -26.86
C GLU A 320 -11.39 9.19 -28.38
N LYS A 321 -12.12 8.22 -28.95
CA LYS A 321 -12.22 8.02 -30.38
C LYS A 321 -13.53 8.61 -30.88
N THR A 322 -13.44 9.62 -31.73
CA THR A 322 -14.59 10.21 -32.44
C THR A 322 -14.75 9.56 -33.82
N ALA A 323 -15.84 9.86 -34.53
CA ALA A 323 -16.11 9.30 -35.86
C ALA A 323 -14.99 9.60 -36.89
N PHE A 324 -14.24 10.69 -36.73
CA PHE A 324 -13.24 11.14 -37.71
C PHE A 324 -11.82 11.32 -37.11
N SER A 325 -11.68 11.38 -35.78
CA SER A 325 -10.40 11.70 -35.12
C SER A 325 -10.28 11.16 -33.69
N TYR A 326 -9.17 11.47 -33.03
CA TYR A 326 -8.95 11.18 -31.61
C TYR A 326 -8.85 12.49 -30.82
N ILE A 327 -9.37 12.46 -29.60
CA ILE A 327 -9.22 13.54 -28.62
C ILE A 327 -8.48 12.96 -27.43
N PHE A 328 -7.34 13.56 -27.09
CA PHE A 328 -6.58 13.24 -25.89
C PHE A 328 -6.94 14.24 -24.79
N HIS A 329 -7.59 13.76 -23.75
CA HIS A 329 -7.96 14.58 -22.59
C HIS A 329 -6.83 14.52 -21.57
N LYS A 330 -5.99 15.55 -21.55
CA LYS A 330 -4.89 15.71 -20.61
C LYS A 330 -5.40 16.41 -19.36
N VAL A 331 -5.63 15.64 -18.32
CA VAL A 331 -6.03 16.13 -16.99
C VAL A 331 -4.78 16.42 -16.19
N GLN A 332 -4.60 17.66 -15.76
CA GLN A 332 -3.51 18.05 -14.87
C GLN A 332 -3.86 17.68 -13.43
N ARG A 333 -3.00 16.89 -12.78
CA ARG A 333 -3.18 16.45 -11.39
C ARG A 333 -2.53 17.46 -10.45
N ASN A 334 -3.09 17.58 -9.24
CA ASN A 334 -2.50 18.38 -8.19
C ASN A 334 -1.93 17.47 -7.10
N ALA A 335 -0.64 17.15 -7.23
CA ALA A 335 0.06 16.23 -6.33
C ALA A 335 0.08 16.71 -4.88
N GLU A 336 0.10 18.02 -4.64
CA GLU A 336 0.11 18.58 -3.28
C GLU A 336 -1.22 18.29 -2.57
N ILE A 337 -2.35 18.57 -3.23
CA ILE A 337 -3.68 18.30 -2.67
C ILE A 337 -3.94 16.79 -2.54
N GLU A 338 -3.53 15.99 -3.53
CA GLU A 338 -3.62 14.52 -3.44
C GLU A 338 -2.84 13.99 -2.23
N SER A 339 -1.62 14.48 -2.01
CA SER A 339 -0.79 14.07 -0.88
C SER A 339 -1.39 14.49 0.47
N ASP A 340 -1.96 15.69 0.56
CA ASP A 340 -2.65 16.16 1.77
C ASP A 340 -3.84 15.26 2.11
N LYS A 341 -4.69 14.94 1.13
CA LYS A 341 -5.85 14.05 1.33
C LYS A 341 -5.43 12.62 1.70
N LEU A 342 -4.36 12.09 1.13
CA LEU A 342 -3.80 10.79 1.52
C LEU A 342 -3.24 10.81 2.94
N GLN A 343 -2.62 11.90 3.35
CA GLN A 343 -2.09 12.04 4.71
C GLN A 343 -3.22 12.06 5.73
N LYS A 344 -4.31 12.79 5.48
CA LYS A 344 -5.48 12.79 6.35
C LYS A 344 -6.03 11.38 6.58
N ILE A 345 -6.11 10.54 5.54
CA ILE A 345 -6.56 9.15 5.69
C ILE A 345 -5.58 8.31 6.52
N LYS A 346 -4.27 8.53 6.37
CA LYS A 346 -3.27 7.88 7.22
C LYS A 346 -3.40 8.29 8.68
N ASP A 347 -3.71 9.57 8.94
CA ASP A 347 -3.90 10.09 10.29
C ASP A 347 -5.15 9.48 10.97
N LEU A 348 -6.15 9.03 10.18
CA LEU A 348 -7.29 8.24 10.65
C LEU A 348 -6.95 6.76 10.93
N GLY A 349 -5.68 6.36 10.82
CA GLY A 349 -5.22 4.99 11.10
C GLY A 349 -5.33 4.01 9.93
N LEU A 350 -5.68 4.47 8.72
CA LEU A 350 -5.71 3.61 7.53
C LEU A 350 -4.36 3.65 6.79
N GLU A 351 -3.53 2.63 6.99
CA GLU A 351 -2.21 2.54 6.36
C GLU A 351 -2.31 2.23 4.86
N LEU A 352 -2.08 3.25 4.03
CA LEU A 352 -2.14 3.13 2.57
C LEU A 352 -0.79 2.75 1.97
N LYS A 353 -0.75 1.61 1.28
CA LYS A 353 0.36 1.20 0.40
C LYS A 353 -0.06 1.36 -1.05
N GLN A 354 0.62 2.24 -1.79
CA GLN A 354 0.31 2.56 -3.19
C GLN A 354 -1.18 2.94 -3.43
N GLY A 355 -1.80 3.66 -2.49
CA GLY A 355 -3.21 4.05 -2.62
C GLY A 355 -4.24 2.99 -2.20
N ARG A 356 -3.78 1.84 -1.69
CA ARG A 356 -4.64 0.77 -1.17
C ARG A 356 -4.40 0.47 0.29
N ALA A 357 -5.46 0.12 1.00
CA ALA A 357 -5.40 -0.43 2.35
C ALA A 357 -6.26 -1.69 2.44
N THR A 358 -5.84 -2.63 3.27
CA THR A 358 -6.57 -3.89 3.51
C THR A 358 -6.82 -4.02 4.98
N LEU A 359 -8.07 -4.26 5.37
CA LEU A 359 -8.47 -4.51 6.74
C LEU A 359 -9.35 -5.77 6.80
N PRO A 360 -9.39 -6.47 7.95
CA PRO A 360 -10.44 -7.46 8.21
C PRO A 360 -11.82 -6.83 8.01
N LYS A 361 -12.78 -7.58 7.48
CA LYS A 361 -14.10 -7.03 7.09
C LYS A 361 -14.79 -6.27 8.23
N SER A 362 -14.83 -6.84 9.44
CA SER A 362 -15.48 -6.21 10.60
C SER A 362 -14.82 -4.88 10.95
N ALA A 363 -13.48 -4.87 11.04
CA ALA A 363 -12.70 -3.69 11.33
C ALA A 363 -12.83 -2.62 10.23
N ALA A 364 -12.88 -3.03 8.96
CA ALA A 364 -13.02 -2.13 7.82
C ALA A 364 -14.35 -1.37 7.83
N LEU A 365 -15.47 -2.06 8.05
CA LEU A 365 -16.79 -1.44 8.09
C LEU A 365 -17.00 -0.63 9.37
N ALA A 366 -16.48 -1.11 10.50
CA ALA A 366 -16.47 -0.33 11.74
C ALA A 366 -15.70 0.98 11.56
N TRP A 367 -14.49 0.91 10.98
CA TRP A 367 -13.69 2.09 10.67
C TRP A 367 -14.41 3.05 9.73
N LEU A 368 -15.05 2.55 8.67
CA LEU A 368 -15.86 3.38 7.78
C LEU A 368 -16.93 4.12 8.56
N ASN A 369 -17.76 3.40 9.32
CA ASN A 369 -18.91 3.95 10.06
C ASN A 369 -18.49 5.01 11.08
N GLU A 370 -17.39 4.77 11.81
CA GLU A 370 -16.83 5.73 12.77
C GLU A 370 -16.36 7.02 12.08
N HIS A 371 -15.70 6.90 10.93
CA HIS A 371 -15.08 8.03 10.23
C HIS A 371 -15.96 8.67 9.14
N LEU A 372 -17.20 8.20 8.94
CA LEU A 372 -18.10 8.72 7.90
C LEU A 372 -18.32 10.23 7.97
N HIS A 373 -18.45 10.78 9.18
CA HIS A 373 -18.65 12.21 9.37
C HIS A 373 -17.44 13.02 8.94
N PHE A 374 -16.24 12.58 9.33
CA PHE A 374 -15.00 13.24 8.94
C PHE A 374 -14.78 13.15 7.43
N LEU A 375 -14.99 11.98 6.83
CA LEU A 375 -14.86 11.78 5.39
C LEU A 375 -15.82 12.68 4.60
N LYS A 376 -17.08 12.79 5.03
CA LYS A 376 -18.06 13.70 4.40
C LYS A 376 -17.68 15.18 4.54
N ASN A 377 -17.14 15.60 5.68
CA ASN A 377 -16.68 16.98 5.88
C ASN A 377 -15.46 17.34 5.02
N GLU A 378 -14.66 16.35 4.65
CA GLU A 378 -13.48 16.50 3.79
C GLU A 378 -13.78 16.23 2.29
N ASP A 379 -15.06 16.22 1.91
CA ASP A 379 -15.58 16.00 0.55
C ASP A 379 -15.25 14.63 -0.06
N PHE A 380 -15.02 13.60 0.77
CA PHE A 380 -14.83 12.24 0.26
C PHE A 380 -16.15 11.62 -0.21
N ILE A 381 -16.13 11.09 -1.42
CA ILE A 381 -17.22 10.24 -1.93
C ILE A 381 -16.88 8.79 -1.64
N ILE A 382 -17.74 8.11 -0.89
CA ILE A 382 -17.59 6.69 -0.59
C ILE A 382 -18.40 5.90 -1.62
N LYS A 383 -17.78 4.92 -2.28
CA LYS A 383 -18.45 4.03 -3.24
C LYS A 383 -18.13 2.58 -2.91
N GLN A 384 -19.14 1.73 -2.96
CA GLN A 384 -18.91 0.29 -3.00
C GLN A 384 -18.69 -0.15 -4.44
N SER A 385 -17.77 -1.08 -4.66
CA SER A 385 -17.57 -1.69 -5.98
C SER A 385 -18.77 -2.57 -6.37
N ASN A 386 -19.31 -2.40 -7.58
CA ASN A 386 -20.39 -3.23 -8.12
C ASN A 386 -19.98 -4.67 -8.47
N LYS A 387 -18.74 -5.07 -8.19
CA LYS A 387 -18.28 -6.45 -8.41
C LYS A 387 -18.78 -7.41 -7.33
N ASP A 388 -19.17 -6.88 -6.18
CA ASP A 388 -19.67 -7.68 -5.07
C ASP A 388 -21.17 -7.93 -5.29
N GLU A 389 -21.61 -9.20 -5.28
CA GLU A 389 -23.04 -9.54 -5.27
C GLU A 389 -23.74 -9.03 -3.99
N LYS A 390 -22.95 -8.76 -2.94
CA LYS A 390 -23.36 -8.30 -1.62
C LYS A 390 -23.23 -6.78 -1.50
N ARG A 391 -24.32 -6.09 -1.15
CA ARG A 391 -24.28 -4.66 -0.80
C ARG A 391 -24.15 -4.50 0.70
N TYR A 392 -23.13 -3.79 1.17
CA TYR A 392 -22.90 -3.58 2.60
C TYR A 392 -23.54 -2.28 3.06
N PHE A 393 -24.20 -2.32 4.21
CA PHE A 393 -24.71 -1.13 4.88
C PHE A 393 -23.55 -0.29 5.42
N VAL A 394 -23.53 0.99 5.06
CA VAL A 394 -22.56 1.97 5.53
C VAL A 394 -23.32 3.15 6.11
N GLY A 395 -23.30 3.28 7.43
CA GLY A 395 -24.12 4.24 8.16
C GLY A 395 -23.92 4.17 9.66
N LYS A 396 -24.68 4.98 10.40
CA LYS A 396 -24.64 4.95 11.87
C LYS A 396 -25.30 3.68 12.40
N SER A 397 -24.61 3.02 13.32
CA SER A 397 -25.14 1.90 14.10
C SER A 397 -25.22 2.33 15.56
N GLU A 398 -26.42 2.29 16.14
CA GLU A 398 -26.67 2.73 17.52
C GLU A 398 -27.41 1.64 18.29
N ILE A 399 -27.02 1.45 19.55
CA ILE A 399 -27.67 0.53 20.48
C ILE A 399 -28.03 1.31 21.74
N SER A 400 -29.29 1.21 22.16
CA SER A 400 -29.79 1.83 23.38
C SER A 400 -30.39 0.74 24.27
N VAL A 401 -29.78 0.53 25.44
CA VAL A 401 -30.24 -0.41 26.44
C VAL A 401 -30.85 0.35 27.62
N LYS A 402 -32.07 -0.02 28.00
CA LYS A 402 -32.77 0.50 29.16
C LYS A 402 -33.16 -0.64 30.08
N ILE A 403 -32.72 -0.57 31.34
CA ILE A 403 -32.95 -1.60 32.35
C ILE A 403 -33.83 -1.00 33.45
N SER A 404 -34.94 -1.66 33.75
CA SER A 404 -35.85 -1.27 34.84
C SER A 404 -36.02 -2.40 35.84
N GLU A 405 -35.94 -2.06 37.13
CA GLU A 405 -36.23 -3.00 38.21
C GLU A 405 -37.73 -3.33 38.25
N ASN A 406 -38.04 -4.63 38.23
CA ASN A 406 -39.37 -5.17 38.53
C ASN A 406 -39.32 -6.05 39.79
N ARG A 407 -40.44 -6.67 40.18
CA ARG A 407 -40.58 -7.39 41.46
C ARG A 407 -39.57 -8.53 41.63
N ASP A 408 -39.43 -9.38 40.61
CA ASP A 408 -38.63 -10.61 40.68
C ASP A 408 -37.40 -10.59 39.74
N TRP A 409 -37.35 -9.67 38.78
CA TRP A 409 -36.28 -9.55 37.76
C TRP A 409 -36.02 -8.10 37.36
N PHE A 410 -34.98 -7.89 36.57
CA PHE A 410 -34.77 -6.68 35.78
C PHE A 410 -35.37 -6.87 34.38
N ASP A 411 -36.23 -5.93 33.98
CA ASP A 411 -36.73 -5.83 32.61
C ASP A 411 -35.72 -5.06 31.77
N ILE A 412 -35.28 -5.66 30.66
CA ILE A 412 -34.32 -5.07 29.72
C ILE A 412 -35.09 -4.76 28.44
N TYR A 413 -35.14 -3.48 28.11
CA TYR A 413 -35.65 -2.97 26.84
C TYR A 413 -34.46 -2.51 26.01
N THR A 414 -34.30 -3.09 24.83
CA THR A 414 -33.23 -2.69 23.93
C THR A 414 -33.77 -2.29 22.58
N SER A 415 -33.16 -1.26 22.00
CA SER A 415 -33.44 -0.83 20.63
C SER A 415 -32.13 -0.67 19.88
N VAL A 416 -32.03 -1.35 18.75
CA VAL A 416 -30.85 -1.34 17.89
C VAL A 416 -31.24 -0.72 16.56
N TYR A 417 -30.47 0.26 16.13
CA TYR A 417 -30.70 0.98 14.88
C TYR A 417 -29.49 0.85 13.97
N PHE A 418 -29.75 0.49 12.71
CA PHE A 418 -28.79 0.58 11.62
C PHE A 418 -29.36 1.57 10.59
N GLY A 419 -28.94 2.83 10.70
CA GLY A 419 -29.56 3.93 9.97
C GLY A 419 -31.02 4.07 10.37
N ASP A 420 -31.92 3.96 9.39
CA ASP A 420 -33.37 4.08 9.62
C ASP A 420 -34.03 2.74 9.99
N PHE A 421 -33.28 1.63 10.01
CA PHE A 421 -33.81 0.30 10.31
C PHE A 421 -33.67 -0.01 11.80
N GLN A 422 -34.81 -0.24 12.45
CA GLN A 422 -34.84 -0.80 13.80
C GLN A 422 -34.79 -2.32 13.73
N ILE A 423 -33.80 -2.91 14.38
CA ILE A 423 -33.61 -4.37 14.44
C ILE A 423 -34.01 -4.86 15.83
N PRO A 424 -34.91 -5.86 15.92
CA PRO A 424 -35.27 -6.43 17.21
C PRO A 424 -34.06 -7.02 17.92
N PHE A 425 -33.93 -6.73 19.20
CA PHE A 425 -32.73 -7.10 19.96
C PHE A 425 -32.56 -8.61 20.11
N LEU A 426 -33.67 -9.35 20.16
CA LEU A 426 -33.64 -10.81 20.24
C LEU A 426 -33.03 -11.44 18.99
N GLU A 427 -33.20 -10.82 17.82
CA GLU A 427 -32.57 -11.26 16.58
C GLU A 427 -31.05 -11.05 16.62
N LEU A 428 -30.62 -9.88 17.11
CA LEU A 428 -29.20 -9.58 17.32
C LEU A 428 -28.54 -10.56 18.31
N ARG A 429 -29.24 -10.91 19.39
CA ARG A 429 -28.75 -11.89 20.39
C ARG A 429 -28.38 -13.21 19.73
N ARG A 430 -29.21 -13.73 18.82
CA ARG A 430 -28.92 -14.98 18.11
C ARG A 430 -27.60 -14.86 17.34
N TYR A 431 -27.43 -13.79 16.57
CA TYR A 431 -26.20 -13.54 15.82
C TYR A 431 -24.96 -13.44 16.72
N LEU A 432 -25.09 -12.77 17.86
CA LEU A 432 -24.00 -12.64 18.82
C LEU A 432 -23.62 -13.98 19.47
N LEU A 433 -24.60 -14.80 19.84
CA LEU A 433 -24.37 -16.13 20.43
C LEU A 433 -23.79 -17.13 19.42
N GLU A 434 -24.26 -17.10 18.17
CA GLU A 434 -23.73 -17.89 17.05
C GLU A 434 -22.39 -17.38 16.54
N LYS A 435 -21.84 -16.30 17.14
CA LYS A 435 -20.65 -15.57 16.68
C LYS A 435 -20.73 -15.11 15.21
N ARG A 436 -21.95 -15.02 14.67
CA ARG A 436 -22.21 -14.55 13.32
C ARG A 436 -22.27 -13.02 13.31
N ARG A 437 -21.39 -12.40 12.55
CA ARG A 437 -21.22 -10.94 12.52
C ARG A 437 -22.05 -10.22 11.45
N GLU A 438 -22.71 -10.98 10.57
CA GLU A 438 -23.41 -10.47 9.39
C GLU A 438 -24.89 -10.86 9.40
N PHE A 439 -25.74 -9.89 9.10
CA PHE A 439 -27.17 -10.12 8.88
C PHE A 439 -27.71 -9.16 7.81
N THR A 440 -28.82 -9.54 7.19
CA THR A 440 -29.44 -8.79 6.09
C THR A 440 -30.50 -7.84 6.63
N LEU A 441 -30.37 -6.56 6.31
CA LEU A 441 -31.37 -5.54 6.60
C LEU A 441 -32.62 -5.70 5.72
N PRO A 442 -33.77 -5.10 6.09
CA PRO A 442 -35.00 -5.17 5.31
C PRO A 442 -34.89 -4.65 3.86
N ASN A 443 -33.93 -3.77 3.57
CA ASN A 443 -33.65 -3.25 2.22
C ASN A 443 -32.76 -4.19 1.37
N GLY A 444 -32.31 -5.32 1.92
CA GLY A 444 -31.41 -6.27 1.27
C GLY A 444 -29.92 -5.94 1.40
N GLU A 445 -29.54 -4.87 2.10
CA GLU A 445 -28.14 -4.59 2.44
C GLU A 445 -27.68 -5.48 3.61
N ILE A 446 -26.39 -5.77 3.67
CA ILE A 446 -25.77 -6.56 4.74
C ILE A 446 -25.19 -5.61 5.78
N ALA A 447 -25.72 -5.66 7.00
CA ALA A 447 -25.17 -4.98 8.14
C ALA A 447 -24.14 -5.86 8.85
N VAL A 448 -23.07 -5.23 9.33
CA VAL A 448 -22.05 -5.86 10.16
C VAL A 448 -22.14 -5.33 11.57
N ILE A 449 -22.22 -6.25 12.53
CA ILE A 449 -22.33 -5.92 13.95
C ILE A 449 -20.96 -5.44 14.44
N PRO A 450 -20.85 -4.23 15.05
CA PRO A 450 -19.60 -3.74 15.61
C PRO A 450 -19.00 -4.72 16.64
N GLU A 451 -17.70 -5.00 16.54
CA GLU A 451 -17.01 -5.90 17.47
C GLU A 451 -17.13 -5.45 18.92
N ALA A 452 -17.07 -4.14 19.16
CA ALA A 452 -17.27 -3.54 20.47
C ALA A 452 -18.58 -4.00 21.14
N TRP A 453 -19.65 -4.24 20.37
CA TRP A 453 -20.93 -4.70 20.94
C TRP A 453 -20.87 -6.13 21.44
N PHE A 454 -20.07 -7.00 20.81
CA PHE A 454 -19.84 -8.35 21.34
C PHE A 454 -19.16 -8.27 22.70
N THR A 455 -18.13 -7.45 22.84
CA THR A 455 -17.42 -7.32 24.12
C THR A 455 -18.29 -6.64 25.18
N GLN A 456 -18.90 -5.50 24.84
CA GLN A 456 -19.63 -4.64 25.79
C GLN A 456 -20.90 -5.28 26.35
N TYR A 457 -21.59 -6.10 25.55
CA TYR A 457 -22.91 -6.63 25.91
C TYR A 457 -22.96 -8.16 26.02
N SER A 458 -21.87 -8.90 25.74
CA SER A 458 -21.82 -10.37 25.81
C SER A 458 -22.37 -10.94 27.12
N GLU A 459 -21.97 -10.39 28.26
CA GLU A 459 -22.42 -10.84 29.58
C GLU A 459 -23.94 -10.62 29.75
N LEU A 460 -24.46 -9.47 29.31
CA LEU A 460 -25.90 -9.20 29.32
C LEU A 460 -26.66 -10.22 28.48
N PHE A 461 -26.15 -10.55 27.29
CA PHE A 461 -26.76 -11.54 26.40
C PHE A 461 -26.74 -12.96 26.99
N ALA A 462 -25.63 -13.36 27.59
CA ALA A 462 -25.46 -14.70 28.14
C ALA A 462 -26.43 -14.97 29.30
N PHE A 463 -26.69 -13.98 30.15
CA PHE A 463 -27.50 -14.15 31.37
C PHE A 463 -28.97 -13.73 31.22
N SER A 464 -29.35 -13.09 30.12
CA SER A 464 -30.74 -12.69 29.87
C SER A 464 -31.64 -13.88 29.47
N PHE A 465 -32.89 -13.87 29.92
CA PHE A 465 -33.93 -14.84 29.58
C PHE A 465 -34.87 -14.22 28.55
N ASP A 466 -35.21 -15.02 27.54
CA ASP A 466 -36.20 -14.67 26.53
C ASP A 466 -37.60 -15.00 27.06
N ASN A 467 -38.51 -14.01 26.99
CA ASN A 467 -39.91 -14.17 27.40
C ASN A 467 -40.89 -14.18 26.22
N GLY A 468 -40.40 -14.21 24.98
CA GLY A 468 -41.21 -14.25 23.76
C GLY A 468 -41.61 -12.88 23.19
N ASP A 469 -41.07 -11.78 23.72
CA ASP A 469 -41.16 -10.43 23.13
C ASP A 469 -39.81 -10.07 22.50
N GLU A 470 -39.83 -9.68 21.23
CA GLU A 470 -38.62 -9.50 20.42
C GLU A 470 -37.71 -8.35 20.90
N ASN A 471 -38.23 -7.43 21.73
CA ASN A 471 -37.49 -6.28 22.27
C ASN A 471 -37.38 -6.28 23.80
N HIS A 472 -37.85 -7.33 24.46
CA HIS A 472 -37.87 -7.43 25.91
C HIS A 472 -37.23 -8.73 26.39
N CYS A 473 -36.25 -8.60 27.27
CA CYS A 473 -35.61 -9.72 27.93
C CYS A 473 -35.61 -9.49 29.44
N THR A 474 -35.54 -10.56 30.23
CA THR A 474 -35.42 -10.44 31.69
C THR A 474 -34.07 -10.91 32.18
N LEU A 475 -33.59 -10.30 33.26
CA LEU A 475 -32.35 -10.68 33.91
C LEU A 475 -32.59 -10.87 35.40
N ASN A 476 -32.06 -11.96 35.96
CA ASN A 476 -32.23 -12.24 37.38
C ASN A 476 -31.56 -11.18 38.26
N LYS A 477 -32.16 -10.88 39.41
CA LYS A 477 -31.68 -9.84 40.33
C LYS A 477 -30.29 -10.08 40.92
N HIS A 478 -29.81 -11.33 40.95
CA HIS A 478 -28.46 -11.62 41.44
C HIS A 478 -27.36 -11.11 40.49
N HIS A 479 -27.69 -10.74 39.25
CA HIS A 479 -26.79 -10.05 38.32
C HIS A 479 -26.74 -8.52 38.53
N LEU A 480 -27.10 -8.02 39.72
CA LEU A 480 -27.07 -6.59 40.06
C LEU A 480 -25.72 -5.93 39.71
N ALA A 481 -24.60 -6.62 39.95
CA ALA A 481 -23.26 -6.11 39.67
C ALA A 481 -23.04 -5.82 38.17
N LEU A 482 -23.55 -6.68 37.28
CA LEU A 482 -23.49 -6.49 35.83
C LEU A 482 -24.33 -5.28 35.39
N VAL A 483 -25.53 -5.16 35.94
CA VAL A 483 -26.42 -4.03 35.62
C VAL A 483 -25.80 -2.70 36.05
N GLN A 484 -25.08 -2.69 37.17
CA GLN A 484 -24.35 -1.52 37.65
C GLN A 484 -23.13 -1.19 36.78
N SER A 485 -22.33 -2.18 36.36
CA SER A 485 -21.15 -1.94 35.50
C SER A 485 -21.53 -1.37 34.12
N LEU A 486 -22.67 -1.80 33.57
CA LEU A 486 -23.21 -1.26 32.32
C LEU A 486 -23.65 0.20 32.46
N ARG A 487 -24.21 0.59 33.60
CA ARG A 487 -24.54 1.99 33.90
C ARG A 487 -23.27 2.84 34.04
N GLU A 488 -22.27 2.35 34.78
CA GLU A 488 -21.00 3.08 34.99
C GLU A 488 -20.24 3.31 33.68
N SER A 489 -20.38 2.38 32.73
CA SER A 489 -19.78 2.48 31.39
C SER A 489 -20.64 3.28 30.38
N GLU A 490 -21.74 3.90 30.83
CA GLU A 490 -22.72 4.62 30.00
C GLU A 490 -23.37 3.77 28.89
N LEU A 491 -23.31 2.44 29.00
CA LEU A 491 -23.87 1.48 28.03
C LEU A 491 -25.36 1.21 28.23
N ALA A 492 -25.88 1.45 29.45
CA ALA A 492 -27.28 1.23 29.76
C ALA A 492 -27.86 2.32 30.67
N GLN A 493 -29.10 2.71 30.38
CA GLN A 493 -29.91 3.51 31.31
C GLN A 493 -30.53 2.60 32.35
N LEU A 494 -30.28 2.89 33.63
CA LEU A 494 -30.72 2.05 34.73
C LEU A 494 -31.71 2.77 35.64
N ILE A 495 -32.89 2.18 35.80
CA ILE A 495 -33.94 2.63 36.72
C ILE A 495 -34.11 1.58 37.81
N MET A 496 -33.61 1.86 39.01
CA MET A 496 -33.74 0.98 40.18
C MET A 496 -34.20 1.74 41.41
N SER A 497 -34.69 1.00 42.39
CA SER A 497 -35.00 1.52 43.71
C SER A 497 -33.71 1.89 44.47
N ARG A 498 -33.78 2.98 45.26
CA ARG A 498 -32.69 3.39 46.18
C ARG A 498 -32.24 2.26 47.12
N LYS A 499 -33.13 1.32 47.43
CA LYS A 499 -32.82 0.17 48.29
C LYS A 499 -31.79 -0.75 47.62
N LEU A 500 -32.00 -1.15 46.36
CA LEU A 500 -31.03 -1.97 45.64
C LEU A 500 -29.74 -1.20 45.34
N GLU A 501 -29.79 0.12 45.14
CA GLU A 501 -28.58 0.95 45.00
C GLU A 501 -27.71 0.87 46.27
N ASN A 502 -28.31 0.93 47.45
CA ASN A 502 -27.60 0.87 48.73
C ASN A 502 -26.95 -0.50 49.03
N LEU A 503 -27.24 -1.55 48.25
CA LEU A 503 -26.61 -2.86 48.42
C LEU A 503 -25.12 -2.86 48.03
N ARG A 504 -24.66 -1.84 47.30
CA ARG A 504 -23.24 -1.64 46.95
C ARG A 504 -22.38 -1.40 48.20
N ASP A 505 -22.92 -0.68 49.18
CA ASP A 505 -22.23 -0.29 50.42
C ASP A 505 -22.59 -1.23 51.57
N PHE A 506 -22.86 -2.50 51.25
CA PHE A 506 -23.27 -3.50 52.24
C PHE A 506 -22.09 -3.87 53.16
N GLU A 507 -22.13 -3.38 54.40
CA GLU A 507 -21.13 -3.72 55.43
C GLU A 507 -21.58 -4.88 56.34
N LYS A 508 -22.88 -4.93 56.70
CA LYS A 508 -23.44 -5.93 57.59
C LYS A 508 -24.95 -6.06 57.43
N ILE A 509 -25.48 -7.21 57.86
CA ILE A 509 -26.93 -7.43 57.97
C ILE A 509 -27.44 -6.75 59.24
N ASP A 510 -28.48 -5.95 59.09
CA ASP A 510 -29.16 -5.31 60.22
C ASP A 510 -29.78 -6.32 61.19
N ASP A 511 -29.91 -5.93 62.45
CA ASP A 511 -30.67 -6.70 63.43
C ASP A 511 -32.16 -6.38 63.32
N TYR A 512 -33.00 -7.41 63.17
CA TYR A 512 -34.45 -7.24 62.99
C TYR A 512 -35.20 -7.67 64.24
N PRO A 513 -36.25 -6.97 64.70
CA PRO A 513 -37.05 -7.43 65.85
C PRO A 513 -37.69 -8.79 65.57
N LEU A 514 -37.78 -9.64 66.61
CA LEU A 514 -38.44 -10.94 66.49
C LEU A 514 -39.97 -10.77 66.35
N PRO A 515 -40.68 -11.69 65.67
CA PRO A 515 -42.13 -11.63 65.54
C PRO A 515 -42.84 -11.68 66.92
N GLU A 516 -43.86 -10.84 67.11
CA GLU A 516 -44.58 -10.70 68.40
C GLU A 516 -45.24 -12.00 68.90
N GLY A 517 -45.47 -13.00 68.03
CA GLY A 517 -46.07 -14.29 68.37
C GLY A 517 -45.09 -15.41 68.71
N LEU A 518 -43.77 -15.18 68.62
CA LEU A 518 -42.76 -16.23 68.79
C LEU A 518 -42.58 -16.59 70.28
N LYS A 519 -43.05 -17.76 70.69
CA LYS A 519 -42.87 -18.30 72.06
C LYS A 519 -41.59 -19.14 72.18
N ALA A 520 -40.45 -18.57 71.79
CA ALA A 520 -39.15 -19.22 71.85
C ALA A 520 -38.02 -18.21 72.07
N THR A 521 -36.93 -18.63 72.69
CA THR A 521 -35.69 -17.84 72.79
C THR A 521 -34.72 -18.32 71.71
N LEU A 522 -34.43 -17.46 70.73
CA LEU A 522 -33.46 -17.79 69.69
C LEU A 522 -32.04 -17.69 70.22
N ARG A 523 -31.22 -18.70 69.91
CA ARG A 523 -29.77 -18.64 70.11
C ARG A 523 -29.14 -17.61 69.16
N PRO A 524 -27.94 -17.07 69.44
CA PRO A 524 -27.31 -16.04 68.60
C PRO A 524 -27.22 -16.40 67.12
N TYR A 525 -26.87 -17.65 66.79
CA TYR A 525 -26.81 -18.11 65.39
C TYR A 525 -28.19 -18.21 64.73
N GLN A 526 -29.23 -18.60 65.48
CA GLN A 526 -30.61 -18.67 64.98
C GLN A 526 -31.17 -17.27 64.72
N LYS A 527 -30.80 -16.30 65.57
CA LYS A 527 -31.09 -14.89 65.34
C LYS A 527 -30.37 -14.37 64.09
N GLY A 528 -29.11 -14.75 63.90
CA GLY A 528 -28.35 -14.46 62.69
C GLY A 528 -29.02 -14.99 61.42
N GLY A 529 -29.46 -16.25 61.42
CA GLY A 529 -30.19 -16.84 60.29
C GLY A 529 -31.54 -16.18 60.03
N TYR A 530 -32.28 -15.80 61.09
CA TYR A 530 -33.50 -14.98 60.96
C TYR A 530 -33.23 -13.62 60.31
N ASN A 531 -32.20 -12.89 60.78
CA ASN A 531 -31.83 -11.60 60.22
C ASN A 531 -31.41 -11.73 58.75
N TRP A 532 -30.67 -12.79 58.39
CA TRP A 532 -30.31 -13.09 57.01
C TRP A 532 -31.53 -13.36 56.12
N MET A 533 -32.50 -14.15 56.58
CA MET A 533 -33.75 -14.37 55.84
C MET A 533 -34.59 -13.10 55.72
N LYS A 534 -34.62 -12.24 56.75
CA LYS A 534 -35.30 -10.93 56.68
C LYS A 534 -34.62 -10.01 55.67
N PHE A 535 -33.30 -10.00 55.63
CA PHE A 535 -32.51 -9.30 54.63
C PHE A 535 -32.82 -9.80 53.21
N LEU A 536 -32.78 -11.11 52.96
CA LEU A 536 -33.14 -11.68 51.66
C LEU A 536 -34.56 -11.28 51.24
N ASN A 537 -35.53 -11.35 52.15
CA ASN A 537 -36.91 -10.93 51.87
C ASN A 537 -37.03 -9.41 51.60
N GLN A 538 -36.25 -8.59 52.31
CA GLN A 538 -36.21 -7.14 52.10
C GLN A 538 -35.72 -6.79 50.69
N TYR A 539 -34.70 -7.50 50.19
CA TYR A 539 -34.12 -7.29 48.87
C TYR A 539 -34.71 -8.18 47.77
N LYS A 540 -35.72 -9.01 48.10
CA LYS A 540 -36.38 -9.94 47.18
C LYS A 540 -35.42 -10.95 46.55
N PHE A 541 -34.45 -11.41 47.34
CA PHE A 541 -33.57 -12.51 46.96
C PHE A 541 -34.12 -13.85 47.45
N GLY A 542 -33.82 -14.90 46.69
CA GLY A 542 -33.91 -16.28 47.17
C GLY A 542 -32.67 -16.65 47.98
N GLY A 543 -32.78 -17.67 48.82
CA GLY A 543 -31.64 -18.22 49.55
C GLY A 543 -31.91 -19.64 50.03
N CYS A 544 -30.85 -20.42 50.17
CA CYS A 544 -30.89 -21.75 50.75
C CYS A 544 -30.36 -21.69 52.19
N LEU A 545 -31.23 -21.92 53.18
CA LEU A 545 -30.81 -22.03 54.57
C LEU A 545 -30.21 -23.42 54.82
N ALA A 546 -28.91 -23.55 54.57
CA ALA A 546 -28.17 -24.81 54.58
C ALA A 546 -27.53 -25.15 55.94
N ASP A 547 -28.16 -24.77 57.05
CA ASP A 547 -27.70 -25.13 58.40
C ASP A 547 -27.71 -26.66 58.61
N ASP A 548 -26.82 -27.17 59.47
CA ASP A 548 -26.78 -28.58 59.86
C ASP A 548 -28.07 -29.07 60.57
N MET A 549 -28.22 -30.39 60.65
CA MET A 549 -29.34 -31.02 61.36
C MET A 549 -29.28 -30.66 62.86
N GLY A 550 -30.43 -30.28 63.43
CA GLY A 550 -30.54 -29.92 64.85
C GLY A 550 -30.31 -28.44 65.17
N LEU A 551 -29.88 -27.61 64.21
CA LEU A 551 -29.71 -26.16 64.42
C LEU A 551 -31.04 -25.36 64.41
N GLY A 552 -32.17 -26.03 64.15
CA GLY A 552 -33.50 -25.45 64.27
C GLY A 552 -33.91 -24.56 63.10
N LYS A 553 -33.58 -24.95 61.85
CA LYS A 553 -34.03 -24.26 60.63
C LYS A 553 -35.52 -23.92 60.63
N THR A 554 -36.36 -24.89 61.02
CA THR A 554 -37.81 -24.69 61.14
C THR A 554 -38.17 -23.53 62.07
N LEU A 555 -37.48 -23.40 63.20
CA LEU A 555 -37.71 -22.32 64.17
C LEU A 555 -37.23 -20.96 63.63
N GLN A 556 -36.22 -20.93 62.77
CA GLN A 556 -35.75 -19.69 62.15
C GLN A 556 -36.70 -19.23 61.03
N THR A 557 -37.35 -20.17 60.32
CA THR A 557 -38.23 -19.90 59.17
C THR A 557 -39.67 -19.53 59.55
N LEU A 558 -40.24 -20.18 60.58
CA LEU A 558 -41.57 -19.88 61.12
C LEU A 558 -41.60 -18.50 61.80
#